data_AF-A0A0B8QIR1-F1
#
_entry.id   AF-A0A0B8QIR1-F1
#
_cell.length_a   1.000
_cell.length_b   1.000
_cell.length_c   1.000
_cell.angle_alpha   90.00
_cell.angle_beta   90.00
_cell.angle_gamma   90.00
#
_symmetry.space_group_name_H-M   'P 1'
#
loop_
_entity.id
_entity.type
_entity.pdbx_description
1 polymer ?
#
loop_
_entity_poly.entity_id
_entity_poly.type
_entity_poly.pdbx_seq_one_letter_code
_entity_poly.pdbx_strand_id
1 'polypeptide(L)'
;MSLVQPLVAASDTLPAVLLAVLVCQILWFAGIHGALIVTGIMNPFWMANLSVNQAAMAAGEAIPHIFVQGFWDHYLLIGGVGSTLPLAFLLMRSRAIHLRTIGKMGSVPAIFNINEPILFGAPIIMNSVLPAIHLDPYGQRNPSLVCPRPRPSRARGISNALDNTWTYRGILGSELGIQSCDHVLHLYGYVAIMYLPFLKAYEKQLLDQEAAEEEKQATSEVATA
;
A
#
# COMPACT_ATOMS: atom_id res chain seq x y z
N MET A 1 -16.40 -24.72 -16.50
CA MET A 1 -16.09 -23.35 -16.05
C MET A 1 -15.89 -22.36 -17.22
N SER A 2 -16.54 -22.52 -18.38
CA SER A 2 -16.34 -21.61 -19.53
C SER A 2 -17.08 -20.26 -19.39
N LEU A 3 -18.15 -20.20 -18.60
CA LEU A 3 -18.97 -19.00 -18.47
C LEU A 3 -18.27 -17.84 -17.74
N VAL A 4 -17.34 -18.15 -16.83
CA VAL A 4 -16.65 -17.18 -15.97
C VAL A 4 -15.25 -16.82 -16.49
N GLN A 5 -14.71 -17.61 -17.42
CA GLN A 5 -13.40 -17.37 -18.03
C GLN A 5 -13.19 -15.96 -18.60
N PRO A 6 -14.13 -15.35 -19.36
CA PRO A 6 -13.91 -13.99 -19.87
C PRO A 6 -13.81 -12.96 -18.73
N LEU A 7 -14.53 -13.18 -17.62
CA LEU A 7 -14.47 -12.30 -16.45
C LEU A 7 -13.16 -12.47 -15.67
N VAL A 8 -12.68 -13.71 -15.52
CA VAL A 8 -11.38 -14.01 -14.91
C VAL A 8 -10.25 -13.39 -15.73
N ALA A 9 -10.27 -13.53 -17.06
CA ALA A 9 -9.28 -12.92 -17.95
C ALA A 9 -9.31 -11.39 -17.87
N ALA A 10 -10.51 -10.78 -17.84
CA ALA A 10 -10.65 -9.33 -17.69
C ALA A 10 -10.14 -8.84 -16.32
N SER A 11 -10.28 -9.65 -15.27
CA SER A 11 -9.86 -9.29 -13.91
C SER A 11 -8.35 -9.15 -13.75
N ASP A 12 -7.54 -9.83 -14.57
CA ASP A 12 -6.07 -9.83 -14.53
C ASP A 12 -5.44 -8.80 -15.50
N THR A 13 -6.12 -7.67 -15.71
CA THR A 13 -5.66 -6.59 -16.59
C THR A 13 -5.31 -5.35 -15.79
N LEU A 14 -4.41 -4.52 -16.33
CA LEU A 14 -4.04 -3.24 -15.68
C LEU A 14 -5.28 -2.38 -15.37
N PRO A 15 -6.25 -2.16 -16.29
CA PRO A 15 -7.46 -1.42 -15.98
C PRO A 15 -8.27 -2.00 -14.81
N ALA A 16 -8.33 -3.32 -14.68
CA ALA A 16 -9.00 -3.96 -13.55
C ALA A 16 -8.28 -3.69 -12.23
N VAL A 17 -6.95 -3.72 -12.21
CA VAL A 17 -6.15 -3.33 -11.04
C VAL A 17 -6.41 -1.88 -10.66
N LEU A 18 -6.38 -0.97 -11.64
CA LEU A 18 -6.61 0.45 -11.40
C LEU A 18 -8.02 0.72 -10.86
N LEU A 19 -9.02 0.05 -11.41
CA LEU A 19 -10.40 0.16 -10.94
C LEU A 19 -10.54 -0.38 -9.52
N ALA A 20 -9.93 -1.53 -9.21
CA ALA A 20 -9.96 -2.11 -7.87
C ALA A 20 -9.33 -1.17 -6.83
N VAL A 21 -8.16 -0.58 -7.15
CA VAL A 21 -7.51 0.43 -6.28
C VAL A 21 -8.39 1.66 -6.14
N LEU A 22 -8.93 2.21 -7.24
CA LEU A 22 -9.78 3.39 -7.21
C LEU A 22 -11.02 3.20 -6.34
N VAL A 23 -11.72 2.06 -6.49
CA VAL A 23 -12.88 1.71 -5.66
C VAL A 23 -12.49 1.58 -4.19
N CYS A 24 -11.36 0.93 -3.90
CA CYS A 24 -10.82 0.85 -2.53
C CYS A 24 -10.62 2.25 -1.93
N GLN A 25 -10.00 3.18 -2.66
CA GLN A 25 -9.72 4.52 -2.15
C GLN A 25 -10.99 5.36 -1.98
N ILE A 26 -11.96 5.25 -2.88
CA ILE A 26 -13.25 5.94 -2.74
C ILE A 26 -14.01 5.46 -1.51
N LEU A 27 -14.00 4.14 -1.25
CA LEU A 27 -14.63 3.58 -0.06
C LEU A 27 -13.94 4.08 1.21
N TRP A 28 -12.61 4.08 1.24
CA TRP A 28 -11.85 4.63 2.36
C TRP A 28 -12.09 6.10 2.57
N PHE A 29 -12.18 6.88 1.50
CA PHE A 29 -12.56 8.30 1.55
C PHE A 29 -13.96 8.50 2.16
N ALA A 30 -14.90 7.58 1.88
CA ALA A 30 -16.22 7.56 2.49
C ALA A 30 -16.26 6.99 3.92
N GLY A 31 -15.10 6.61 4.51
CA GLY A 31 -14.99 6.01 5.83
C GLY A 31 -15.36 4.52 5.89
N ILE A 32 -15.55 3.87 4.73
CA ILE A 32 -15.80 2.44 4.61
C ILE A 32 -14.47 1.72 4.39
N HIS A 33 -14.27 0.57 5.03
CA HIS A 33 -13.02 -0.20 4.91
C HIS A 33 -12.89 -0.85 3.51
N GLY A 34 -12.49 -0.07 2.51
CA GLY A 34 -12.50 -0.44 1.09
C GLY A 34 -11.71 -1.69 0.74
N ALA A 35 -10.59 -1.93 1.43
CA ALA A 35 -9.74 -3.08 1.17
C ALA A 35 -10.44 -4.43 1.41
N LEU A 36 -11.32 -4.52 2.43
CA LEU A 36 -12.06 -5.74 2.73
C LEU A 36 -13.14 -6.01 1.67
N ILE A 37 -13.82 -4.95 1.22
CA ILE A 37 -14.85 -5.05 0.17
C ILE A 37 -14.24 -5.50 -1.15
N VAL A 38 -13.16 -4.84 -1.59
CA VAL A 38 -12.46 -5.19 -2.83
C VAL A 38 -11.88 -6.60 -2.74
N THR A 39 -11.25 -6.97 -1.62
CA THR A 39 -10.77 -8.34 -1.40
C THR A 39 -11.91 -9.35 -1.49
N GLY A 40 -13.05 -9.09 -0.86
CA GLY A 40 -14.22 -9.98 -0.91
C GLY A 40 -14.74 -10.22 -2.34
N ILE A 41 -14.72 -9.19 -3.19
CA ILE A 41 -15.13 -9.29 -4.60
C ILE A 41 -14.05 -10.01 -5.43
N MET A 42 -12.77 -9.72 -5.20
CA MET A 42 -11.66 -10.17 -6.04
C MET A 42 -11.14 -11.57 -5.70
N ASN A 43 -11.34 -12.04 -4.47
CA ASN A 43 -10.81 -13.30 -3.98
C ASN A 43 -11.13 -14.53 -4.87
N PRO A 44 -12.37 -14.72 -5.39
CA PRO A 44 -12.67 -15.84 -6.29
C PRO A 44 -11.81 -15.85 -7.56
N PHE A 45 -11.52 -14.66 -8.10
CA PHE A 45 -10.68 -14.49 -9.30
C PHE A 45 -9.21 -14.75 -8.98
N TRP A 46 -8.72 -14.22 -7.85
CA TRP A 46 -7.36 -14.46 -7.38
C TRP A 46 -7.10 -15.94 -7.10
N MET A 47 -8.06 -16.67 -6.51
CA MET A 47 -7.93 -18.11 -6.29
C MET A 47 -7.90 -18.91 -7.59
N ALA A 48 -8.72 -18.54 -8.58
CA ALA A 48 -8.67 -19.16 -9.91
C ALA A 48 -7.30 -18.95 -10.58
N ASN A 49 -6.79 -17.72 -10.57
CA ASN A 49 -5.48 -17.37 -11.13
C ASN A 49 -4.32 -18.03 -10.35
N LEU A 50 -4.42 -18.11 -9.03
CA LEU A 50 -3.41 -18.75 -8.18
C LEU A 50 -3.31 -20.25 -8.48
N SER A 51 -4.44 -20.93 -8.70
CA SER A 51 -4.47 -22.35 -9.08
C SER A 51 -3.74 -22.59 -10.41
N VAL A 52 -3.96 -21.73 -11.41
CA VAL A 52 -3.24 -21.80 -12.70
C VAL A 52 -1.74 -21.56 -12.51
N ASN A 53 -1.37 -20.57 -11.69
CA ASN A 53 0.03 -20.29 -11.37
C ASN A 53 0.72 -21.46 -10.65
N GLN A 54 0.02 -22.14 -9.74
CA GLN A 54 0.56 -23.31 -9.03
C GLN A 54 0.79 -24.49 -9.98
N ALA A 55 -0.13 -24.74 -10.92
CA ALA A 55 0.06 -25.76 -11.95
C ALA A 55 1.25 -25.45 -12.86
N ALA A 56 1.36 -24.20 -13.35
CA ALA A 56 2.50 -23.75 -14.17
C ALA A 56 3.82 -23.87 -13.40
N MET A 57 3.85 -23.50 -12.12
CA MET A 57 5.03 -23.67 -11.27
C MET A 57 5.44 -25.15 -11.13
N ALA A 58 4.48 -26.04 -10.86
CA ALA A 58 4.74 -27.47 -10.71
C ALA A 58 5.27 -28.09 -12.00
N ALA A 59 4.83 -27.58 -13.15
CA ALA A 59 5.32 -27.95 -14.47
C ALA A 59 6.67 -27.30 -14.84
N GLY A 60 7.18 -26.36 -14.03
CA GLY A 60 8.40 -25.60 -14.34
C GLY A 60 8.23 -24.56 -15.45
N GLU A 61 6.99 -24.19 -15.75
CA GLU A 61 6.61 -23.23 -16.78
C GLU A 61 6.62 -21.78 -16.25
N ALA A 62 6.48 -20.82 -17.16
CA ALA A 62 6.36 -19.41 -16.78
C ALA A 62 5.02 -19.16 -16.08
N ILE A 63 5.03 -18.32 -15.03
CA ILE A 63 3.83 -17.96 -14.28
C ILE A 63 2.99 -16.96 -15.10
N PRO A 64 1.73 -17.30 -15.47
CA PRO A 64 0.94 -16.48 -16.37
C PRO A 64 0.24 -15.29 -15.71
N HIS A 65 -0.23 -15.43 -14.46
CA HIS A 65 -1.03 -14.40 -13.80
C HIS A 65 -0.24 -13.64 -12.76
N ILE A 66 -0.34 -12.31 -12.80
CA ILE A 66 0.39 -11.43 -11.87
C ILE A 66 -0.56 -10.87 -10.80
N PHE A 67 -1.80 -10.52 -11.16
CA PHE A 67 -2.76 -9.95 -10.22
C PHE A 67 -3.46 -11.05 -9.43
N VAL A 68 -2.76 -11.53 -8.41
CA VAL A 68 -3.27 -12.43 -7.37
C VAL A 68 -3.23 -11.73 -6.01
N GLN A 69 -3.84 -12.34 -4.98
CA GLN A 69 -3.90 -11.74 -3.64
C GLN A 69 -2.52 -11.29 -3.11
N GLY A 70 -1.47 -12.06 -3.39
CA GLY A 70 -0.10 -11.67 -3.01
C GLY A 70 0.34 -10.33 -3.63
N PHE A 71 -0.06 -10.01 -4.86
CA PHE A 71 0.24 -8.73 -5.48
C PHE A 71 -0.47 -7.58 -4.77
N TRP A 72 -1.75 -7.77 -4.45
CA TRP A 72 -2.56 -6.79 -3.72
C TRP A 72 -1.96 -6.47 -2.34
N ASP A 73 -1.61 -7.49 -1.57
CA ASP A 73 -1.09 -7.32 -0.21
C ASP A 73 0.35 -6.77 -0.17
N HIS A 74 1.24 -7.21 -1.07
CA HIS A 74 2.68 -6.87 -0.98
C HIS A 74 3.13 -5.68 -1.82
N TYR A 75 2.40 -5.32 -2.88
CA TYR A 75 2.84 -4.26 -3.80
C TYR A 75 1.90 -3.05 -3.79
N LEU A 76 0.61 -3.26 -3.56
CA LEU A 76 -0.37 -2.17 -3.53
C LEU A 76 -0.63 -1.63 -2.12
N LEU A 77 -0.65 -2.50 -1.11
CA LEU A 77 -1.02 -2.16 0.27
C LEU A 77 0.18 -2.20 1.24
N ILE A 78 1.34 -1.66 0.83
CA ILE A 78 2.56 -1.72 1.65
C ILE A 78 2.43 -0.90 2.93
N GLY A 79 2.34 -1.62 4.03
CA GLY A 79 2.07 -1.04 5.33
C GLY A 79 0.67 -0.49 5.48
N GLY A 80 -0.28 -1.08 4.76
CA GLY A 80 -1.70 -0.75 4.75
C GLY A 80 -2.13 0.01 3.50
N VAL A 81 -3.37 0.48 3.55
CA VAL A 81 -4.03 1.20 2.46
C VAL A 81 -3.31 2.51 2.12
N GLY A 82 -3.02 2.70 0.83
CA GLY A 82 -2.29 3.87 0.35
C GLY A 82 -0.77 3.76 0.50
N SER A 83 -0.24 2.59 0.88
CA SER A 83 1.20 2.41 1.11
C SER A 83 1.76 3.35 2.19
N THR A 84 1.14 3.30 3.38
CA THR A 84 1.38 4.24 4.49
C THR A 84 2.66 4.01 5.28
N LEU A 85 3.38 2.90 5.09
CA LEU A 85 4.65 2.66 5.79
C LEU A 85 5.72 3.72 5.43
N PRO A 86 6.00 4.03 4.15
CA PRO A 86 6.82 5.16 3.77
C PRO A 86 6.40 6.48 4.42
N LEU A 87 5.09 6.74 4.47
CA LEU A 87 4.55 7.92 5.11
C LEU A 87 4.84 7.94 6.62
N ALA A 88 4.72 6.81 7.32
CA ALA A 88 5.00 6.69 8.76
C ALA A 88 6.41 7.18 9.11
N PHE A 89 7.41 6.75 8.34
CA PHE A 89 8.80 7.16 8.53
C PHE A 89 9.05 8.62 8.16
N LEU A 90 8.36 9.15 7.15
CA LEU A 90 8.41 10.58 6.83
C LEU A 90 7.80 11.41 7.97
N LEU A 91 6.65 10.99 8.51
CA LEU A 91 5.98 11.63 9.64
C LEU A 91 6.88 11.66 10.89
N MET A 92 7.64 10.60 11.17
CA MET A 92 8.60 10.58 12.29
C MET A 92 9.69 11.65 12.19
N ARG A 93 9.95 12.19 10.99
CA ARG A 93 10.91 13.29 10.76
C ARG A 93 10.25 14.66 10.62
N SER A 94 8.93 14.74 10.79
CA SER A 94 8.17 15.99 10.71
C SER A 94 8.53 16.97 11.84
N ARG A 95 8.52 18.26 11.52
CA ARG A 95 8.69 19.37 12.46
C ARG A 95 7.50 19.51 13.39
N ALA A 96 6.28 19.30 12.90
CA ALA A 96 5.08 19.35 13.73
C ALA A 96 5.08 18.18 14.73
N ILE A 97 4.87 18.48 16.01
CA ILE A 97 4.95 17.50 17.10
C ILE A 97 3.83 16.47 16.96
N HIS A 98 2.63 16.91 16.56
CA HIS A 98 1.47 16.06 16.31
C HIS A 98 1.77 14.99 15.26
N LEU A 99 2.23 15.40 14.07
CA LEU A 99 2.60 14.49 12.97
C LEU A 99 3.71 13.52 13.37
N ARG A 100 4.72 14.00 14.11
CA ARG A 100 5.81 13.17 14.59
C ARG A 100 5.33 12.07 15.54
N THR A 101 4.38 12.39 16.40
CA THR A 101 3.79 11.46 17.36
C THR A 101 2.97 10.40 16.64
N ILE A 102 2.15 10.79 15.66
CA ILE A 102 1.41 9.86 14.79
C ILE A 102 2.37 8.93 14.05
N GLY A 103 3.44 9.46 13.45
CA GLY A 103 4.45 8.66 12.75
C GLY A 103 5.09 7.60 13.66
N LYS A 104 5.43 7.96 14.89
CA LYS A 104 6.00 7.02 15.87
C LYS A 104 5.00 5.93 16.26
N MET A 105 3.79 6.32 16.63
CA MET A 105 2.74 5.37 17.05
C MET A 105 2.29 4.46 15.90
N GLY A 106 2.24 4.98 14.67
CA GLY A 106 1.81 4.25 13.48
C GLY A 106 2.89 3.42 12.80
N SER A 107 4.17 3.70 13.04
CA SER A 107 5.28 3.00 12.36
C SER A 107 5.32 1.51 12.64
N VAL A 108 5.13 1.09 13.90
CA VAL A 108 5.17 -0.32 14.30
C VAL A 108 3.95 -1.09 13.74
N PRO A 109 2.70 -0.62 13.91
CA PRO A 109 1.54 -1.22 13.25
C PRO A 109 1.70 -1.31 11.72
N ALA A 110 2.26 -0.27 11.10
CA ALA A 110 2.42 -0.22 9.65
C ALA A 110 3.40 -1.27 9.13
N ILE A 111 4.37 -1.74 9.92
CA ILE A 111 5.24 -2.87 9.50
C ILE A 111 4.40 -4.15 9.31
N PHE A 112 3.31 -4.29 10.04
CA PHE A 112 2.35 -5.39 9.98
C PHE A 112 1.12 -5.07 9.13
N ASN A 113 1.21 -4.10 8.20
CA ASN A 113 0.09 -3.66 7.35
C ASN A 113 -1.13 -3.09 8.10
N ILE A 114 -0.98 -2.72 9.37
CA ILE A 114 -2.04 -2.08 10.17
C ILE A 114 -1.77 -0.57 10.16
N ASN A 115 -2.67 0.23 9.60
CA ASN A 115 -2.39 1.65 9.32
C ASN A 115 -3.45 2.63 9.79
N GLU A 116 -4.46 2.16 10.52
CA GLU A 116 -5.50 2.96 11.14
C GLU A 116 -4.94 4.10 12.01
N PRO A 117 -3.88 3.92 12.82
CA PRO A 117 -3.29 5.03 13.59
C PRO A 117 -2.79 6.17 12.69
N ILE A 118 -2.33 5.85 11.48
CA ILE A 118 -1.85 6.84 10.51
C ILE A 118 -3.03 7.47 9.78
N LEU A 119 -3.96 6.64 9.29
CA LEU A 119 -5.12 7.08 8.50
C LEU A 119 -6.06 8.01 9.27
N PHE A 120 -6.28 7.73 10.56
CA PHE A 120 -7.13 8.55 11.42
C PHE A 120 -6.35 9.64 12.15
N GLY A 121 -5.08 9.40 12.47
CA GLY A 121 -4.25 10.36 13.23
C GLY A 121 -3.76 11.53 12.38
N ALA A 122 -3.18 11.24 11.22
CA ALA A 122 -2.97 12.24 10.18
C ALA A 122 -4.20 12.10 9.28
N PRO A 123 -5.14 13.05 9.23
CA PRO A 123 -6.50 12.85 8.68
C PRO A 123 -6.52 12.60 7.15
N ILE A 124 -5.90 11.51 6.69
CA ILE A 124 -5.70 11.13 5.28
C ILE A 124 -7.03 10.74 4.65
N ILE A 125 -7.93 10.14 5.44
CA ILE A 125 -9.23 9.66 4.98
C ILE A 125 -10.13 10.80 4.45
N MET A 126 -10.00 12.02 4.96
CA MET A 126 -10.85 13.16 4.57
C MET A 126 -10.07 14.38 4.06
N ASN A 127 -8.74 14.28 4.00
CA ASN A 127 -7.90 15.38 3.54
C ASN A 127 -7.53 15.18 2.07
N SER A 128 -8.11 16.01 1.20
CA SER A 128 -7.84 16.05 -0.24
C SER A 128 -6.38 16.38 -0.59
N VAL A 129 -5.61 16.90 0.38
CA VAL A 129 -4.20 17.24 0.21
C VAL A 129 -3.30 16.00 0.19
N LEU A 130 -3.70 14.85 0.75
CA LEU A 130 -2.88 13.63 0.73
C LEU A 130 -3.54 12.59 -0.20
N PRO A 131 -3.39 12.70 -1.54
CA PRO A 131 -3.95 11.71 -2.42
C PRO A 131 -3.33 10.34 -2.15
N ALA A 132 -4.14 9.44 -1.63
CA ALA A 132 -3.75 8.05 -1.36
C ALA A 132 -3.69 7.19 -2.65
N ILE A 133 -3.70 7.81 -3.83
CA ILE A 133 -3.64 7.11 -5.12
C ILE A 133 -2.17 6.86 -5.46
N HIS A 134 -1.61 5.79 -4.90
CA HIS A 134 -0.28 5.33 -5.26
C HIS A 134 -0.43 4.08 -6.14
N LEU A 135 -0.37 4.30 -7.45
CA LEU A 135 -0.11 3.24 -8.42
C LEU A 135 1.38 2.95 -8.39
N ASP A 136 1.74 1.70 -8.12
CA ASP A 136 3.07 1.21 -8.44
C ASP A 136 3.18 1.00 -9.97
N PRO A 137 4.04 1.73 -10.71
CA PRO A 137 4.32 1.46 -12.11
C PRO A 137 5.16 0.18 -12.33
N TYR A 138 5.75 -0.42 -11.28
CA TYR A 138 6.68 -1.55 -11.40
C TYR A 138 6.01 -2.90 -11.67
N GLY A 139 4.68 -3.02 -11.55
CA GLY A 139 3.94 -4.16 -12.09
C GLY A 139 4.19 -4.39 -13.59
N GLN A 140 4.67 -3.36 -14.32
CA GLN A 140 5.05 -3.45 -15.74
C GLN A 140 6.54 -3.72 -15.98
N ARG A 141 7.42 -3.59 -14.98
CA ARG A 141 8.83 -3.99 -15.07
C ARG A 141 9.04 -5.33 -14.36
N ASN A 142 8.32 -6.36 -14.78
CA ASN A 142 8.74 -7.71 -14.44
C ASN A 142 9.88 -8.12 -15.39
N PRO A 143 11.11 -8.38 -14.94
CA PRO A 143 12.21 -8.86 -15.79
C PRO A 143 11.99 -10.28 -16.31
N SER A 144 10.84 -10.90 -16.06
CA SER A 144 10.44 -12.20 -16.63
C SER A 144 10.32 -12.19 -18.16
N LEU A 145 10.31 -11.03 -18.81
CA LEU A 145 10.41 -10.91 -20.27
C LEU A 145 11.86 -10.89 -20.82
N VAL A 146 12.89 -10.71 -19.98
CA VAL A 146 14.29 -10.49 -20.44
C VAL A 146 15.27 -11.55 -19.91
N CYS A 147 14.81 -12.56 -19.17
CA CYS A 147 15.67 -13.67 -18.76
C CYS A 147 15.16 -14.99 -19.35
N PRO A 148 15.83 -15.59 -20.35
CA PRO A 148 15.42 -16.85 -20.98
C PRO A 148 15.42 -18.07 -20.05
N ARG A 149 15.75 -17.87 -18.77
CA ARG A 149 15.83 -18.92 -17.76
C ARG A 149 15.22 -18.39 -16.46
N PRO A 150 13.96 -18.75 -16.13
CA PRO A 150 13.42 -18.43 -14.82
C PRO A 150 14.31 -19.14 -13.79
N ARG A 151 15.00 -18.39 -12.93
CA ARG A 151 15.61 -19.00 -11.76
C ARG A 151 14.46 -19.61 -10.95
N PRO A 152 14.55 -20.90 -10.55
CA PRO A 152 13.44 -21.61 -9.93
C PRO A 152 12.93 -20.95 -8.64
N SER A 153 13.70 -20.03 -8.04
CA SER A 153 13.31 -19.24 -6.87
C SER A 153 12.36 -18.07 -7.13
N ARG A 154 12.30 -17.49 -8.35
CA ARG A 154 11.44 -16.31 -8.63
C ARG A 154 9.97 -16.65 -8.88
N ALA A 155 9.71 -17.78 -9.52
CA ALA A 155 8.35 -18.26 -9.80
C ALA A 155 7.65 -18.79 -8.53
N ARG A 156 8.43 -19.22 -7.53
CA ARG A 156 7.94 -19.76 -6.25
C ARG A 156 7.26 -18.71 -5.37
N GLY A 157 7.69 -17.45 -5.42
CA GLY A 157 7.17 -16.45 -4.49
C GLY A 157 5.81 -15.84 -4.79
N ILE A 158 5.39 -15.90 -6.04
CA ILE A 158 4.06 -15.45 -6.46
C ILE A 158 3.01 -16.55 -6.19
N SER A 159 3.45 -17.80 -6.06
CA SER A 159 2.59 -19.00 -6.09
C SER A 159 2.53 -19.77 -4.76
N ASN A 160 3.47 -19.58 -3.84
CA ASN A 160 3.46 -20.12 -2.47
C ASN A 160 2.51 -19.37 -1.51
N ALA A 161 1.50 -18.68 -2.04
CA ALA A 161 0.60 -17.80 -1.29
C ALA A 161 -0.37 -18.50 -0.33
N LEU A 162 -0.18 -19.78 0.00
CA LEU A 162 -1.18 -20.57 0.69
C LEU A 162 -1.31 -20.32 2.21
N ASP A 163 -0.39 -19.66 2.91
CA ASP A 163 -0.49 -19.74 4.40
C ASP A 163 0.01 -18.58 5.26
N ASN A 164 0.03 -17.35 4.75
CA ASN A 164 0.38 -16.19 5.60
C ASN A 164 -0.79 -15.20 5.70
N THR A 165 -1.12 -14.70 6.88
CA THR A 165 -2.16 -13.66 7.04
C THR A 165 -1.62 -12.31 6.51
N TRP A 166 -2.49 -11.43 5.99
CA TRP A 166 -2.12 -10.10 5.45
C TRP A 166 -1.26 -9.25 6.42
N THR A 167 -1.39 -9.49 7.73
CA THR A 167 -0.57 -8.88 8.79
C THR A 167 0.88 -9.35 8.83
N TYR A 168 1.15 -10.61 8.47
CA TYR A 168 2.51 -11.16 8.33
C TYR A 168 3.13 -10.77 6.97
N ARG A 169 2.29 -10.44 5.98
CA ARG A 169 2.68 -10.15 4.58
C ARG A 169 3.28 -8.74 4.34
N GLY A 170 3.80 -8.07 5.38
CA GLY A 170 4.51 -6.78 5.25
C GLY A 170 5.94 -6.95 4.71
N ILE A 171 6.91 -6.17 5.21
CA ILE A 171 8.34 -6.33 4.87
C ILE A 171 8.81 -7.79 5.03
N LEU A 172 8.28 -8.48 6.05
CA LEU A 172 8.61 -9.85 6.41
C LEU A 172 7.96 -10.90 5.48
N GLY A 173 6.94 -10.50 4.74
CA GLY A 173 6.10 -11.36 3.90
C GLY A 173 6.66 -11.70 2.54
N SER A 174 7.58 -10.88 2.01
CA SER A 174 8.16 -11.01 0.66
C SER A 174 9.13 -12.19 0.47
N GLU A 175 8.92 -13.23 1.29
CA GLU A 175 9.59 -14.52 1.41
C GLU A 175 11.04 -14.45 1.85
N LEU A 176 11.37 -14.87 3.08
CA LEU A 176 12.73 -15.26 3.49
C LEU A 176 13.89 -14.49 2.79
N GLY A 177 13.85 -13.15 2.87
CA GLY A 177 14.96 -12.37 3.40
C GLY A 177 16.04 -11.77 2.50
N ILE A 178 16.23 -12.08 1.20
CA ILE A 178 17.45 -11.56 0.52
C ILE A 178 17.28 -11.06 -0.94
N GLN A 179 16.28 -11.49 -1.72
CA GLN A 179 16.22 -11.14 -3.16
C GLN A 179 15.15 -10.10 -3.54
N SER A 180 14.18 -9.84 -2.65
CA SER A 180 13.06 -8.91 -2.86
C SER A 180 13.30 -7.52 -2.25
N CYS A 181 14.28 -7.38 -1.35
CA CYS A 181 14.53 -6.15 -0.61
C CYS A 181 14.83 -4.96 -1.53
N ASP A 182 15.61 -5.16 -2.60
CA ASP A 182 15.95 -4.08 -3.52
C ASP A 182 14.70 -3.48 -4.17
N HIS A 183 13.78 -4.30 -4.69
CA HIS A 183 12.55 -3.80 -5.32
C HIS A 183 11.62 -3.13 -4.32
N VAL A 184 11.46 -3.72 -3.13
CA VAL A 184 10.64 -3.14 -2.05
C VAL A 184 11.20 -1.80 -1.60
N LEU A 185 12.53 -1.66 -1.50
CA LEU A 185 13.21 -0.41 -1.14
C LEU A 185 13.04 0.67 -2.23
N HIS A 186 13.13 0.31 -3.52
CA HIS A 186 12.88 1.25 -4.60
C HIS A 186 11.42 1.73 -4.63
N LEU A 187 10.47 0.81 -4.42
CA LEU A 187 9.05 1.12 -4.32
C LEU A 187 8.77 2.03 -3.12
N TYR A 188 9.37 1.72 -1.97
CA TYR A 188 9.30 2.55 -0.77
C TYR A 188 9.83 3.96 -1.03
N GLY A 189 10.98 4.09 -1.71
CA GLY A 189 11.55 5.37 -2.11
C GLY A 189 10.64 6.16 -3.05
N TYR A 190 10.05 5.50 -4.05
CA TYR A 190 9.11 6.12 -4.98
C TYR A 190 7.85 6.66 -4.27
N VAL A 191 7.23 5.83 -3.42
CA VAL A 191 6.06 6.22 -2.63
C VAL A 191 6.40 7.35 -1.66
N ALA A 192 7.57 7.30 -1.00
CA ALA A 192 8.03 8.40 -0.15
C ALA A 192 8.16 9.71 -0.94
N ILE A 193 8.74 9.69 -2.14
CA ILE A 193 8.88 10.87 -3.01
C ILE A 193 7.51 11.44 -3.39
N MET A 194 6.53 10.58 -3.69
CA MET A 194 5.16 11.02 -4.01
C MET A 194 4.46 11.65 -2.80
N TYR A 195 4.65 11.12 -1.59
CA TYR A 195 4.08 11.69 -0.36
C TYR A 195 4.75 12.99 0.10
N LEU A 196 6.04 13.17 -0.17
CA LEU A 196 6.83 14.31 0.30
C LEU A 196 6.22 15.71 0.00
N PRO A 197 5.79 16.05 -1.23
CA PRO A 197 5.23 17.38 -1.52
C PRO A 197 3.97 17.65 -0.71
N PHE A 198 3.09 16.65 -0.60
CA PHE A 198 1.83 16.75 0.13
C PHE A 198 2.04 16.83 1.64
N LEU A 199 2.96 16.03 2.17
CA LEU A 199 3.35 16.09 3.57
C LEU A 199 3.90 17.48 3.93
N LYS A 200 4.78 18.05 3.09
CA LYS A 200 5.33 19.39 3.34
C LYS A 200 4.26 20.48 3.27
N ALA A 201 3.33 20.38 2.33
CA ALA A 201 2.21 21.31 2.25
C ALA A 201 1.32 21.25 3.50
N TYR A 202 1.02 20.04 3.98
CA TYR A 202 0.21 19.83 5.17
C TYR A 202 0.94 20.22 6.47
N GLU A 203 2.22 19.87 6.59
CA GLU A 203 3.07 20.27 7.71
C GLU A 203 3.14 21.79 7.84
N LYS A 204 3.27 22.51 6.72
CA LYS A 204 3.26 23.97 6.72
C LYS A 204 1.93 24.52 7.26
N GLN A 205 0.80 24.01 6.78
CA GLN A 205 -0.52 24.43 7.25
C GLN A 205 -0.69 24.20 8.76
N LEU A 206 -0.20 23.07 9.27
CA LEU A 206 -0.31 22.75 10.69
C LEU A 206 0.56 23.67 11.56
N LEU A 207 1.80 23.96 11.13
CA LEU A 207 2.67 24.89 11.85
C LEU A 207 2.11 26.32 11.83
N ASP A 208 1.52 26.75 10.72
CA ASP A 208 0.86 28.06 10.61
C ASP A 208 -0.36 28.14 11.55
N GLN A 209 -1.09 27.03 11.76
CA GLN A 209 -2.20 26.95 12.72
C GLN A 209 -1.71 26.97 14.17
N GLU A 210 -0.70 26.17 14.51
CA GLU A 210 -0.09 26.13 15.85
C GLU A 210 0.42 27.54 16.26
N ALA A 211 1.11 28.24 15.36
CA ALA A 211 1.58 29.61 15.62
C ALA A 211 0.44 30.62 15.83
N ALA A 212 -0.64 30.51 15.05
CA ALA A 212 -1.80 31.40 15.19
C ALA A 212 -2.59 31.15 16.50
N GLU A 213 -2.57 29.91 17.01
CA GLU A 213 -3.16 29.56 18.30
C GLU A 213 -2.32 30.08 19.47
N GLU A 214 -0.99 29.98 19.39
CA GLU A 214 -0.07 30.56 20.38
C GLU A 214 -0.23 32.09 20.49
N GLU A 215 -0.36 32.80 19.36
CA GLU A 215 -0.56 34.26 19.35
C GLU A 215 -1.90 34.66 19.98
N LYS A 216 -2.97 33.89 19.72
CA LYS A 216 -4.30 34.10 20.34
C LYS A 216 -4.28 33.83 21.85
N GLN A 217 -3.57 32.79 22.29
CA GLN A 217 -3.44 32.49 23.72
C GLN A 217 -2.69 33.60 24.45
N ALA A 218 -1.55 34.06 23.90
CA ALA A 218 -0.77 35.14 24.47
C ALA A 218 -1.58 36.46 24.58
N THR A 219 -2.36 36.81 23.56
CA THR A 219 -3.24 38.01 23.61
C THR A 219 -4.39 37.86 24.61
N SER A 220 -4.91 36.65 24.83
CA SER A 220 -5.96 36.41 25.82
C SER A 220 -5.47 36.46 27.27
N GLU A 221 -4.24 36.00 27.55
CA GLU A 221 -3.62 36.08 28.88
C GLU A 221 -3.27 37.53 29.24
N VAL A 222 -2.77 38.32 28.28
CA VAL A 222 -2.52 39.76 28.50
C VAL A 222 -3.82 40.55 28.71
N ALA A 223 -4.93 40.14 28.10
CA ALA A 223 -6.22 40.80 28.28
C ALA A 223 -6.94 40.42 29.60
N THR A 224 -6.50 39.36 30.28
CA THR A 224 -7.07 38.89 31.56
C THR A 224 -6.21 39.23 32.78
N ALA A 225 -5.00 39.78 32.57
CA ALA A 225 -4.10 40.33 33.60
C ALA A 225 -4.31 41.84 33.80
#